data_AF-A0A1E7FND9-F1
#
_entry.id   AF-A0A1E7FND9-F1
#
_cell.length_a   1.000
_cell.length_b   1.000
_cell.length_c   1.000
_cell.angle_alpha   90.00
_cell.angle_beta   90.00
_cell.angle_gamma   90.00
#
_symmetry.space_group_name_H-M   'P 1'
#
loop_
_entity.id
_entity.type
_entity.pdbx_description
1 polymer ?
#
loop_
_entity_poly.entity_id
_entity_poly.type
_entity_poly.pdbx_seq_one_letter_code
_entity_poly.pdbx_strand_id
1 'polypeptide(L)'
;LTRCIQTALLSFDFLTTTTAVPFVGLESLRETVNYNADRRRRISEISNEFLEVDFSFCQNDEDEIWMNHLESAELHTVAKRGRQSLEFIESLSQSKLIICTHSAYLRCILNWGQTGGVPQMFDQWLD
;
A
#
# COMPACT_ATOMS: atom_id res chain seq x y z
N LEU A 1 5.08 6.16 -1.50
CA LEU A 1 5.34 5.58 -0.16
C LEU A 1 5.43 6.67 0.92
N THR A 2 6.42 7.58 0.89
CA THR A 2 6.61 8.64 1.91
C THR A 2 5.37 9.49 2.17
N ARG A 3 4.69 9.96 1.11
CA ARG A 3 3.43 10.72 1.20
C ARG A 3 2.34 9.97 1.99
N CYS A 4 2.27 8.65 1.84
CA CYS A 4 1.30 7.79 2.51
C CYS A 4 1.65 7.62 3.99
N ILE A 5 2.94 7.42 4.29
CA ILE A 5 3.42 7.36 5.68
C ILE A 5 3.14 8.68 6.40
N GLN A 6 3.51 9.81 5.80
CA GLN A 6 3.24 11.14 6.35
C GLN A 6 1.75 11.38 6.55
N THR A 7 0.91 10.99 5.59
CA THR A 7 -0.55 11.08 5.74
C THR A 7 -1.03 10.29 6.95
N ALA A 8 -0.57 9.04 7.11
CA ALA A 8 -0.95 8.20 8.25
C ALA A 8 -0.49 8.81 9.59
N LEU A 9 0.78 9.20 9.70
CA LEU A 9 1.34 9.74 10.94
C LEU A 9 0.73 11.09 11.32
N LEU A 10 0.44 11.96 10.36
CA LEU A 10 -0.19 13.26 10.62
C LEU A 10 -1.69 13.13 10.93
N SER A 11 -2.39 12.20 10.29
CA SER A 11 -3.84 12.00 10.51
C SER A 11 -4.13 11.29 11.84
N PHE A 12 -3.17 10.50 12.31
CA PHE A 12 -3.28 9.69 13.52
C PHE A 12 -2.12 9.98 14.49
N ASP A 13 -1.73 11.24 14.60
CA ASP A 13 -0.61 11.69 15.44
C ASP A 13 -0.78 11.25 16.91
N PHE A 14 -1.99 11.27 17.43
CA PHE A 14 -2.38 10.81 18.75
C PHE A 14 -2.14 9.31 19.00
N LEU A 15 -1.94 8.52 17.94
CA LEU A 15 -1.55 7.12 18.02
C LEU A 15 -0.04 6.90 17.99
N THR A 16 0.75 7.88 17.53
CA THR A 16 2.22 7.74 17.43
C THR A 16 2.92 7.70 18.79
N THR A 17 2.28 8.24 19.84
CA THR A 17 2.81 8.24 21.20
C THR A 17 2.50 6.95 21.99
N THR A 18 1.79 5.99 21.39
CA THR A 18 1.40 4.73 22.04
C THR A 18 1.86 3.53 21.23
N THR A 19 2.29 2.47 21.91
CA THR A 19 2.66 1.20 21.28
C THR A 19 1.46 0.28 21.07
N ALA A 20 0.26 0.70 21.49
CA ALA A 20 -0.97 -0.11 21.40
C ALA A 20 -1.46 -0.30 19.95
N VAL A 21 -1.16 0.65 19.06
CA VAL A 21 -1.56 0.59 17.65
C VAL A 21 -0.30 0.74 16.79
N PRO A 22 0.27 -0.36 16.29
CA PRO A 22 1.49 -0.30 15.49
C PRO A 22 1.20 0.30 14.11
N PHE A 23 2.09 1.18 13.65
CA PHE A 23 2.14 1.61 12.25
C PHE A 23 3.01 0.63 11.48
N VAL A 24 2.45 -0.02 10.46
CA VAL A 24 3.14 -1.07 9.70
C VAL A 24 3.24 -0.67 8.23
N GLY A 25 4.46 -0.68 7.70
CA GLY A 25 4.76 -0.46 6.30
C GLY A 25 4.64 -1.76 5.50
N LEU A 26 3.64 -1.83 4.62
CA LEU A 26 3.40 -2.99 3.77
C LEU A 26 3.57 -2.62 2.29
N GLU A 27 4.57 -3.20 1.61
CA GLU A 27 4.86 -2.86 0.21
C GLU A 27 3.70 -3.16 -0.74
N SER A 28 2.89 -4.16 -0.41
CA SER A 28 1.77 -4.57 -1.24
C SER A 28 0.63 -3.53 -1.27
N LEU A 29 0.61 -2.55 -0.35
CA LEU A 29 -0.34 -1.42 -0.34
C LEU A 29 0.13 -0.20 -1.15
N ARG A 30 1.27 -0.27 -1.85
CA ARG A 30 1.77 0.88 -2.62
C ARG A 30 0.86 1.21 -3.80
N GLU A 31 0.90 2.49 -4.21
CA GLU A 31 0.28 2.96 -5.45
C GLU A 31 0.74 2.15 -6.67
N THR A 32 0.05 2.31 -7.80
CA THR A 32 0.60 1.90 -9.10
C THR A 32 1.98 2.55 -9.32
N VAL A 33 3.01 1.74 -9.52
CA VAL A 33 4.40 2.18 -9.68
C VAL A 33 4.71 2.33 -11.16
N ASN A 34 4.69 3.59 -11.63
CA ASN A 34 4.78 3.90 -13.06
C ASN A 34 5.95 4.81 -13.41
N TYR A 35 6.30 5.71 -12.50
CA TYR A 35 7.28 6.76 -12.76
C TYR A 35 8.36 6.82 -11.67
N ASN A 36 9.44 7.54 -11.93
CA ASN A 36 10.49 7.81 -10.93
C ASN A 36 9.93 8.38 -9.62
N ALA A 37 8.85 9.16 -9.68
CA ALA A 37 8.19 9.72 -8.51
C ALA A 37 7.48 8.66 -7.62
N ASP A 38 7.24 7.47 -8.16
CA ASP A 38 6.64 6.34 -7.42
C ASP A 38 7.71 5.40 -6.84
N ARG A 39 8.96 5.52 -7.29
CA ARG A 39 10.10 4.80 -6.72
C ARG A 39 10.25 5.18 -5.25
N ARG A 40 10.33 4.19 -4.36
CA ARG A 40 10.71 4.42 -2.97
C ARG A 40 12.22 4.51 -2.85
N ARG A 41 12.67 5.29 -1.87
CA ARG A 41 14.06 5.21 -1.37
C ARG A 41 14.31 3.85 -0.72
N ARG A 42 15.57 3.60 -0.38
CA ARG A 42 15.98 2.40 0.35
C ARG A 42 15.25 2.30 1.68
N ILE A 43 14.90 1.08 2.11
CA ILE A 43 14.25 0.88 3.41
C ILE A 43 15.17 1.36 4.53
N SER A 44 16.47 1.11 4.43
CA SER A 44 17.51 1.58 5.34
C SER A 44 17.58 3.11 5.45
N GLU A 45 17.16 3.85 4.42
CA GLU A 45 17.09 5.31 4.47
C GLU A 45 15.76 5.78 5.08
N ILE A 46 14.64 5.20 4.64
CA ILE A 46 13.29 5.61 5.07
C ILE A 46 13.04 5.23 6.53
N SER A 47 13.53 4.08 7.00
CA SER A 47 13.33 3.64 8.39
C SER A 47 14.01 4.56 9.41
N ASN A 48 15.12 5.19 9.03
CA ASN A 48 15.79 6.21 9.86
C ASN A 48 15.00 7.53 9.93
N GLU A 49 14.10 7.79 8.97
CA GLU A 49 13.26 8.99 8.94
C GLU A 49 11.90 8.78 9.62
N PHE A 50 11.36 7.55 9.58
CA PHE A 50 10.06 7.20 10.14
C PHE A 50 10.19 6.09 11.19
N LEU A 51 10.68 6.46 12.37
CA LEU A 51 10.98 5.54 13.46
C LEU A 51 9.72 4.86 14.04
N GLU A 52 8.56 5.48 13.83
CA GLU A 52 7.26 4.99 14.29
C GLU A 52 6.72 3.85 13.43
N VAL A 53 7.28 3.64 12.23
CA VAL A 53 6.77 2.67 11.26
C VAL A 53 7.62 1.41 11.26
N ASP A 54 6.98 0.27 11.48
CA ASP A 54 7.59 -1.04 11.30
C ASP A 54 7.69 -1.40 9.81
N PHE A 55 8.91 -1.54 9.31
CA PHE A 55 9.20 -1.95 7.93
C PHE A 55 9.52 -3.44 7.79
N SER A 56 9.25 -4.27 8.80
CA SER A 56 9.53 -5.72 8.78
C SER A 56 8.86 -6.48 7.61
N PHE A 57 7.79 -5.92 7.03
CA PHE A 57 7.09 -6.46 5.86
C PHE A 57 7.60 -5.91 4.52
N CYS A 58 8.69 -5.13 4.53
CA CYS A 58 9.42 -4.69 3.35
C CYS A 58 10.71 -5.51 3.23
N GLN A 59 10.68 -6.59 2.44
CA GLN A 59 11.74 -7.61 2.45
C GLN A 59 13.07 -7.11 1.89
N ASN A 60 13.02 -6.24 0.89
CA ASN A 60 14.19 -5.81 0.13
C ASN A 60 14.54 -4.35 0.42
N ASP A 61 15.82 -4.05 0.58
CA ASP A 61 16.26 -2.66 0.78
C ASP A 61 16.01 -1.82 -0.48
N GLU A 62 16.29 -2.38 -1.66
CA GLU A 62 16.01 -1.76 -2.96
C GLU A 62 14.54 -1.93 -3.40
N ASP A 63 14.07 -1.02 -4.25
CA ASP A 63 12.69 -1.01 -4.75
C ASP A 63 12.50 -1.99 -5.93
N GLU A 64 12.23 -3.25 -5.63
CA GLU A 64 11.96 -4.29 -6.64
C GLU A 64 10.67 -4.05 -7.44
N ILE A 65 9.64 -3.47 -6.81
CA ILE A 65 8.36 -3.19 -7.48
C ILE A 65 8.59 -2.18 -8.61
N TRP A 66 9.42 -1.16 -8.37
CA TRP A 66 9.73 -0.15 -9.38
C TRP A 66 10.60 -0.67 -10.53
N MET A 67 11.39 -1.73 -10.34
CA MET A 67 12.19 -2.31 -11.44
C MET A 67 11.31 -2.80 -12.60
N ASN A 68 10.07 -3.21 -12.31
CA ASN A 68 9.03 -3.56 -13.29
C ASN A 68 8.11 -2.36 -13.59
N HIS A 69 8.69 -1.18 -13.82
CA HIS A 69 7.98 0.05 -14.16
C HIS A 69 6.92 -0.16 -15.26
N LEU A 70 5.68 0.33 -15.04
CA LEU A 70 4.47 0.27 -15.90
C LEU A 70 3.29 -0.53 -15.31
N GLU A 71 3.08 -0.52 -14.00
CA GLU A 71 1.89 -1.14 -13.37
C GLU A 71 0.54 -0.58 -13.90
N SER A 72 0.49 0.62 -14.46
CA SER A 72 -0.70 1.22 -15.08
C SER A 72 -1.09 0.54 -16.40
N ALA A 73 -0.12 -0.03 -17.12
CA ALA A 73 -0.38 -0.87 -18.29
C ALA A 73 -0.72 -2.31 -17.89
N GLU A 74 -0.32 -2.73 -16.69
CA GLU A 74 -0.41 -4.09 -16.19
C GLU A 74 -1.24 -4.18 -14.90
N LEU A 75 -2.47 -3.64 -14.91
CA LEU A 75 -3.35 -3.56 -13.71
C LEU A 75 -3.56 -4.90 -13.00
N HIS A 76 -3.41 -6.03 -13.71
CA HIS A 76 -3.48 -7.35 -13.11
C HIS A 76 -2.35 -7.62 -12.08
N THR A 77 -1.19 -6.98 -12.23
CA THR A 77 -0.06 -7.07 -11.28
C THR A 77 -0.40 -6.34 -9.98
N VAL A 78 -1.01 -5.16 -10.09
CA VAL A 78 -1.54 -4.39 -8.96
C VAL A 78 -2.66 -5.17 -8.27
N ALA A 79 -3.56 -5.81 -9.03
CA ALA A 79 -4.63 -6.64 -8.47
C ALA A 79 -4.09 -7.89 -7.75
N LYS A 80 -3.03 -8.52 -8.27
CA LYS A 80 -2.34 -9.63 -7.60
C LYS A 80 -1.71 -9.19 -6.28
N ARG A 81 -1.04 -8.04 -6.27
CA ARG A 81 -0.46 -7.43 -5.06
C ARG A 81 -1.55 -6.98 -4.08
N GLY A 82 -2.68 -6.52 -4.60
CA GLY A 82 -3.92 -6.29 -3.86
C GLY A 82 -4.40 -7.51 -3.09
N ARG A 83 -4.51 -8.65 -3.78
CA ARG A 83 -4.88 -9.94 -3.16
C ARG A 83 -3.94 -10.34 -2.03
N GLN A 84 -2.63 -10.24 -2.24
CA GLN A 84 -1.64 -10.51 -1.19
C GLN A 84 -1.84 -9.61 0.04
N SER A 85 -2.22 -8.36 -0.18
CA SER A 85 -2.51 -7.41 0.91
C SER A 85 -3.78 -7.83 1.68
N LEU A 86 -4.83 -8.23 0.96
CA LEU A 86 -6.09 -8.69 1.56
C LEU A 86 -5.90 -10.01 2.33
N GLU A 87 -5.13 -10.96 1.80
CA GLU A 87 -4.76 -12.21 2.48
C GLU A 87 -3.97 -11.92 3.76
N PHE A 88 -3.01 -10.98 3.71
CA PHE A 88 -2.29 -10.54 4.90
C PHE A 88 -3.25 -9.93 5.93
N ILE A 89 -4.13 -9.02 5.50
CA ILE A 89 -5.13 -8.38 6.36
C ILE A 89 -6.07 -9.42 7.00
N GLU A 90 -6.53 -10.41 6.23
CA GLU A 90 -7.37 -11.51 6.72
C GLU A 90 -6.67 -12.39 7.75
N SER A 91 -5.34 -12.50 7.67
CA SER A 91 -4.54 -13.25 8.65
C SER A 91 -4.37 -12.56 10.00
N LEU A 92 -4.69 -11.26 10.10
CA LEU A 92 -4.56 -10.48 11.32
C LEU A 92 -5.67 -10.82 12.32
N SER A 93 -5.33 -10.89 13.62
CA SER A 93 -6.30 -11.13 14.70
C SER A 93 -7.08 -9.87 15.10
N GLN A 94 -6.66 -8.71 14.61
CA GLN A 94 -7.24 -7.41 14.91
C GLN A 94 -8.60 -7.23 14.22
N SER A 95 -9.60 -6.78 14.98
CA SER A 95 -10.95 -6.51 14.46
C SER A 95 -11.12 -5.11 13.87
N LYS A 96 -10.14 -4.21 14.09
CA LYS A 96 -10.15 -2.83 13.59
C LYS A 96 -8.80 -2.51 12.99
N LEU A 97 -8.81 -2.07 11.74
CA LEU A 97 -7.64 -1.74 10.97
C LEU A 97 -7.86 -0.41 10.25
N ILE A 98 -6.79 0.36 10.11
CA ILE A 98 -6.76 1.57 9.30
C ILE A 98 -5.80 1.29 8.15
N ILE A 99 -6.30 1.43 6.92
CA ILE A 99 -5.49 1.24 5.71
C ILE A 99 -5.26 2.62 5.10
N CYS A 100 -4.03 3.13 5.23
CA CYS A 100 -3.61 4.31 4.49
C CYS A 100 -2.95 3.86 3.19
N THR A 101 -3.50 4.27 2.05
CA THR A 101 -2.99 3.93 0.72
C THR A 101 -3.43 5.01 -0.29
N HIS A 102 -3.45 4.70 -1.58
CA HIS A 102 -3.64 5.64 -2.67
C HIS A 102 -4.85 5.30 -3.54
N SER A 103 -5.35 6.30 -4.26
CA SER A 103 -6.61 6.21 -4.99
C SER A 103 -6.58 5.20 -6.15
N ALA A 104 -5.50 5.12 -6.94
CA ALA A 104 -5.47 4.20 -8.08
C ALA A 104 -5.30 2.75 -7.62
N TYR A 105 -4.51 2.50 -6.58
CA TYR A 105 -4.48 1.22 -5.87
C TYR A 105 -5.87 0.82 -5.36
N LEU A 106 -6.57 1.69 -4.62
CA LEU A 106 -7.92 1.39 -4.11
C LEU A 106 -8.90 1.09 -5.24
N ARG A 107 -8.89 1.91 -6.30
CA ARG A 107 -9.70 1.66 -7.49
C ARG A 107 -9.36 0.30 -8.09
N CYS A 108 -8.09 -0.07 -8.17
CA CYS A 108 -7.69 -1.36 -8.70
C CYS A 108 -8.18 -2.53 -7.82
N ILE A 109 -7.91 -2.49 -6.52
CA ILE A 109 -8.22 -3.62 -5.64
C ILE A 109 -9.72 -3.82 -5.41
N LEU A 110 -10.50 -2.74 -5.32
CA LEU A 110 -11.95 -2.83 -5.14
C LEU A 110 -12.66 -3.31 -6.41
N ASN A 111 -12.03 -3.11 -7.57
CA ASN A 111 -12.61 -3.48 -8.85
C ASN A 111 -11.93 -4.65 -9.54
N TRP A 112 -10.82 -5.21 -9.07
CA TRP A 112 -10.15 -6.37 -9.67
C TRP A 112 -9.38 -7.24 -8.67
N GLY A 113 -9.18 -6.76 -7.44
CA GLY A 113 -8.40 -7.43 -6.40
C GLY A 113 -9.18 -8.40 -5.52
N GLN A 114 -10.51 -8.50 -5.67
CA GLN A 114 -11.32 -9.41 -4.86
C GLN A 114 -11.34 -10.84 -5.44
N THR A 115 -11.34 -11.84 -4.56
CA THR A 115 -11.53 -13.25 -4.94
C THR A 115 -12.94 -13.45 -5.49
N GLY A 116 -13.08 -14.13 -6.63
CA GLY A 116 -14.37 -14.33 -7.31
C GLY A 116 -14.58 -13.45 -8.54
N GLY A 117 -13.62 -12.58 -8.87
CA GLY A 117 -13.77 -11.64 -9.97
C GLY A 117 -14.70 -10.50 -9.60
N VAL A 118 -15.11 -9.74 -10.60
CA VAL A 118 -15.76 -8.44 -10.42
C VAL A 118 -17.04 -8.53 -11.22
N PRO A 119 -18.22 -8.35 -10.61
CA PRO A 119 -19.43 -8.11 -11.37
C PRO A 119 -19.13 -6.97 -12.36
N GLN A 120 -19.56 -7.11 -13.61
CA GLN A 120 -19.31 -6.15 -14.70
C GLN A 120 -19.41 -4.71 -14.16
N MET A 121 -18.25 -4.06 -14.04
CA MET A 121 -18.14 -2.75 -13.42
C MET A 121 -18.85 -1.75 -14.32
N PHE A 122 -19.73 -0.92 -13.76
CA PHE A 122 -20.37 0.15 -14.52
C PHE A 122 -19.32 1.13 -15.05
N ASP A 123 -19.53 1.62 -16.27
CA ASP A 123 -18.65 2.62 -16.88
C ASP A 123 -18.49 3.82 -15.93
N GLN A 124 -17.25 4.08 -15.53
CA GLN A 124 -16.91 5.26 -14.74
C GLN A 124 -16.65 6.41 -15.71
N TRP A 125 -17.59 7.35 -15.76
CA TRP A 125 -17.40 8.63 -16.43
C TRP A 125 -16.71 9.58 -15.46
N LEU A 126 -15.77 10.37 -15.99
CA LEU A 126 -15.31 11.58 -15.33
C LEU A 126 -16.23 12.68 -15.85
N ASP A 127 -17.29 12.96 -15.11
CA ASP A 127 -18.05 14.20 -15.25
C ASP A 127 -17.15 15.43 -15.04
#